data_AF-A0A9D2RSB8-F1
#
_entry.id   AF-A0A9D2RSB8-F1
#
_cell.length_a   1.000
_cell.length_b   1.000
_cell.length_c   1.000
_cell.angle_alpha   90.00
_cell.angle_beta   90.00
_cell.angle_gamma   90.00
#
_symmetry.space_group_name_H-M   'P 1'
#
loop_
_entity.id
_entity.type
_entity.pdbx_description
1 polymer ?
#
loop_
_entity_poly.entity_id
_entity_poly.type
_entity_poly.pdbx_seq_one_letter_code
_entity_poly.pdbx_strand_id
1 'polypeptide(L)'
;MGGIVRWAFSIKKPIIKTEGFQPLELNEGNVQAIFNRCLAKEGEDFYNVQVVGSELSKNPSDIVRLSGEKMEKNGQNIRYLLGQLKTIHLSDVKAITLQEGFFRYDNHVWTKDFNFLFQLYALALGCVYFRGFSQTKDGNITSLIDYNRCTPTLSLKDPAFPAWWEQHKSEWEA
;
A
#
# COMPACT_ATOMS: atom_id res chain seq x y z
N MET A 1 41.80 -5.41 43.09
CA MET A 1 41.72 -4.85 41.72
C MET A 1 40.31 -5.12 41.21
N GLY A 2 39.49 -4.08 41.12
CA GLY A 2 38.06 -4.18 40.77
C GLY A 2 37.85 -4.26 39.27
N GLY A 3 37.09 -5.26 38.83
CA GLY A 3 36.62 -5.39 37.45
C GLY A 3 35.32 -4.63 37.24
N ILE A 4 35.31 -3.69 36.31
CA ILE A 4 34.14 -2.88 35.93
C ILE A 4 33.21 -3.74 35.07
N VAL A 5 31.98 -3.95 35.55
CA VAL A 5 30.90 -4.57 34.78
C VAL A 5 30.25 -3.47 33.93
N ARG A 6 30.46 -3.50 32.60
CA ARG A 6 29.74 -2.61 31.67
C ARG A 6 28.33 -3.17 31.45
N TRP A 7 27.34 -2.52 32.04
CA TRP A 7 25.94 -2.74 31.69
C TRP A 7 25.63 -2.03 30.37
N ALA A 8 25.35 -2.80 29.31
CA ALA A 8 24.78 -2.26 28.09
C ALA A 8 23.28 -2.03 28.32
N PHE A 9 22.88 -0.78 28.56
CA PHE A 9 21.47 -0.41 28.58
C PHE A 9 20.92 -0.44 27.16
N SER A 10 20.08 -1.43 26.86
CA SER A 10 19.23 -1.42 25.67
C SER A 10 18.16 -0.35 25.87
N ILE A 11 18.31 0.80 25.21
CA ILE A 11 17.26 1.82 25.16
C ILE A 11 16.17 1.30 24.22
N LYS A 12 15.18 0.58 24.78
CA LYS A 12 13.91 0.37 24.09
C LYS A 12 13.24 1.74 23.97
N LYS A 13 13.19 2.29 22.76
CA LYS A 13 12.39 3.49 22.48
C LYS A 13 10.94 3.21 22.93
N PRO A 14 10.32 4.08 23.73
CA PRO A 14 8.94 3.88 24.14
C PRO A 14 8.06 3.89 22.88
N ILE A 15 7.25 2.84 22.71
CA ILE A 15 6.17 2.81 21.72
C ILE A 15 5.10 3.73 22.30
N ILE A 16 5.15 5.01 21.93
CA ILE A 16 4.08 5.95 22.21
C ILE A 16 2.88 5.44 21.40
N LYS A 17 1.88 4.87 22.07
CA LYS A 17 0.57 4.69 21.47
C LYS A 17 -0.04 6.08 21.35
N THR A 18 0.21 6.76 20.24
CA THR A 18 -0.50 7.98 19.90
C THR A 18 -1.90 7.59 19.44
N GLU A 19 -2.92 8.13 20.10
CA GLU A 19 -4.29 8.14 19.58
C GLU A 19 -4.25 8.90 18.25
N GLY A 20 -4.39 8.20 17.12
CA GLY A 20 -4.28 8.81 15.79
C GLY A 20 -3.76 7.85 14.72
N PHE A 21 -3.90 8.26 13.45
CA PHE A 21 -3.40 7.51 12.30
C PHE A 21 -1.88 7.32 12.39
N GLN A 22 -1.42 6.10 12.07
CA GLN A 22 0.01 5.75 12.07
C GLN A 22 0.46 5.51 10.63
N PRO A 23 1.30 6.39 10.06
CA PRO A 23 1.90 6.18 8.76
C PRO A 23 2.58 4.81 8.64
N LEU A 24 2.34 4.11 7.54
CA LEU A 24 2.90 2.79 7.30
C LEU A 24 3.96 2.84 6.20
N GLU A 25 5.06 2.13 6.40
CA GLU A 25 6.04 1.87 5.36
C GLU A 25 5.46 0.95 4.28
N LEU A 26 5.63 1.27 3.00
CA LEU A 26 5.34 0.34 1.91
C LEU A 26 6.35 -0.83 1.93
N ASN A 27 5.90 -1.97 2.44
CA ASN A 27 6.64 -3.23 2.48
C ASN A 27 5.66 -4.43 2.52
N GLU A 28 6.18 -5.63 2.28
CA GLU A 28 5.40 -6.87 2.22
C GLU A 28 4.57 -7.13 3.49
N GLY A 29 5.15 -6.96 4.67
CA GLY A 29 4.47 -7.21 5.95
C GLY A 29 3.29 -6.30 6.19
N ASN A 30 3.44 -5.00 5.91
CA ASN A 30 2.36 -4.03 6.06
C ASN A 30 1.24 -4.25 5.02
N VAL A 31 1.60 -4.51 3.76
CA VAL A 31 0.62 -4.83 2.70
C VAL A 31 -0.16 -6.08 3.07
N GLN A 32 0.51 -7.16 3.46
CA GLN A 32 -0.14 -8.41 3.84
C GLN A 32 -1.03 -8.25 5.07
N ALA A 33 -0.58 -7.49 6.08
CA ALA A 33 -1.37 -7.24 7.28
C ALA A 33 -2.67 -6.49 6.96
N ILE A 34 -2.62 -5.45 6.11
CA ILE A 34 -3.81 -4.71 5.69
C ILE A 34 -4.70 -5.58 4.80
N PHE A 35 -4.11 -6.30 3.85
CA PHE A 35 -4.84 -7.22 2.98
C PHE A 35 -5.64 -8.25 3.79
N ASN A 36 -4.99 -8.93 4.75
CA ASN A 36 -5.63 -9.92 5.61
C ASN A 36 -6.76 -9.32 6.46
N ARG A 37 -6.60 -8.07 6.92
CA ARG A 37 -7.67 -7.35 7.64
C ARG A 37 -8.87 -7.05 6.75
N CYS A 38 -8.70 -6.96 5.43
CA CYS A 38 -9.77 -6.67 4.47
C CYS A 38 -10.44 -7.92 3.90
N LEU A 39 -9.91 -9.13 4.15
CA LEU A 39 -10.54 -10.37 3.70
C LEU A 39 -11.92 -10.56 4.34
N ALA A 40 -12.89 -10.92 3.50
CA ALA A 40 -14.21 -11.31 3.95
C ALA A 40 -14.15 -12.68 4.65
N LYS A 41 -14.92 -12.82 5.73
CA LYS A 41 -15.13 -14.10 6.42
C LYS A 41 -16.43 -14.74 5.95
N GLU A 42 -16.63 -15.99 6.31
CA GLU A 42 -17.89 -16.69 6.05
C GLU A 42 -19.07 -15.92 6.63
N GLY A 43 -20.13 -15.75 5.82
CA GLY A 43 -21.33 -15.02 6.19
C GLY A 43 -21.23 -13.49 6.08
N GLU A 44 -20.09 -12.92 5.70
CA GLU A 44 -19.95 -11.48 5.44
C GLU A 44 -20.22 -11.13 3.97
N ASP A 45 -20.76 -9.94 3.71
CA ASP A 45 -20.85 -9.38 2.36
C ASP A 45 -19.45 -9.10 1.78
N PHE A 46 -19.28 -9.38 0.49
CA PHE A 46 -17.98 -9.29 -0.17
C PHE A 46 -18.05 -8.86 -1.64
N TYR A 47 -16.92 -8.35 -2.11
CA TYR A 47 -16.61 -8.13 -3.52
C TYR A 47 -15.57 -9.16 -3.97
N ASN A 48 -15.81 -9.77 -5.13
CA ASN A 48 -14.77 -10.55 -5.81
C ASN A 48 -13.85 -9.59 -6.55
N VAL A 49 -12.56 -9.66 -6.26
CA VAL A 49 -11.54 -8.84 -6.91
C VAL A 49 -10.52 -9.77 -7.55
N GLN A 50 -10.22 -9.53 -8.81
CA GLN A 50 -9.15 -10.18 -9.54
C GLN A 50 -8.29 -9.08 -10.17
N VAL A 51 -6.97 -9.14 -9.98
CA VAL A 51 -6.05 -8.14 -10.50
C VAL A 51 -5.78 -8.38 -11.97
N VAL A 52 -5.53 -9.64 -12.36
CA VAL A 52 -5.29 -10.04 -13.75
C VAL A 52 -6.18 -11.23 -14.07
N GLY A 53 -7.17 -11.04 -14.94
CA GLY A 53 -8.06 -12.11 -15.41
C GLY A 53 -7.43 -12.97 -16.51
N SER A 54 -8.06 -14.09 -16.82
CA SER A 54 -7.60 -15.04 -17.84
C SER A 54 -7.67 -14.49 -19.26
N GLU A 55 -8.51 -13.47 -19.47
CA GLU A 55 -8.59 -12.67 -20.68
C GLU A 55 -7.36 -11.78 -20.91
N LEU A 56 -6.57 -11.49 -19.87
CA LEU A 56 -5.37 -10.64 -19.94
C LEU A 56 -4.07 -11.44 -19.91
N SER A 57 -4.06 -12.63 -19.30
CA SER A 57 -2.85 -13.43 -19.08
C SER A 57 -3.13 -14.93 -19.08
N LYS A 58 -2.18 -15.73 -19.57
CA LYS A 58 -2.19 -17.19 -19.44
C LYS A 58 -1.99 -17.66 -17.99
N ASN A 59 -1.46 -16.78 -17.14
CA ASN A 59 -1.29 -16.97 -15.70
C ASN A 59 -2.10 -15.88 -14.98
N PRO A 60 -3.42 -16.07 -14.82
CA PRO A 60 -4.26 -15.11 -14.11
C PRO A 60 -3.90 -15.04 -12.62
N SER A 61 -4.22 -13.92 -11.97
CA SER A 61 -4.13 -13.83 -10.51
C SER A 61 -5.29 -14.59 -9.86
N ASP A 62 -5.15 -14.95 -8.60
CA ASP A 62 -6.27 -15.47 -7.81
C ASP A 62 -7.41 -14.44 -7.70
N ILE A 63 -8.63 -14.96 -7.54
CA ILE A 63 -9.80 -14.16 -7.16
C ILE A 63 -9.85 -14.12 -5.64
N VAL A 64 -9.89 -12.91 -5.08
CA VAL A 64 -9.93 -12.68 -3.63
C VAL A 64 -11.27 -12.07 -3.24
N ARG A 65 -11.78 -12.43 -2.06
CA ARG A 65 -13.03 -11.89 -1.50
C ARG A 65 -12.71 -10.81 -0.47
N LEU A 66 -13.01 -9.56 -0.80
CA LEU A 66 -12.76 -8.41 0.07
C LEU A 66 -14.06 -7.89 0.66
N SER A 67 -14.06 -7.61 1.96
CA SER A 67 -15.19 -7.01 2.66
C SER A 67 -15.18 -5.49 2.49
N GLY A 68 -16.29 -4.92 2.01
CA GLY A 68 -16.45 -3.47 1.85
C GLY A 68 -16.24 -2.70 3.15
N GLU A 69 -16.90 -3.13 4.22
CA GLU A 69 -16.80 -2.53 5.55
C GLU A 69 -15.36 -2.51 6.08
N LYS A 70 -14.63 -3.64 5.93
CA LYS A 70 -13.26 -3.73 6.41
C LYS A 70 -12.30 -2.90 5.56
N MET A 71 -12.53 -2.81 4.25
CA MET A 71 -11.79 -1.92 3.36
C MET A 71 -12.01 -0.46 3.75
N GLU A 72 -13.25 -0.05 4.05
CA GLU A 72 -13.56 1.30 4.51
C GLU A 72 -12.80 1.63 5.81
N LYS A 73 -12.84 0.74 6.80
CA LYS A 73 -12.10 0.88 8.07
C LYS A 73 -10.58 0.95 7.89
N ASN A 74 -10.03 0.39 6.82
CA ASN A 74 -8.59 0.43 6.51
C ASN A 74 -8.26 1.43 5.39
N GLY A 75 -9.22 2.23 4.93
CA GLY A 75 -9.08 3.07 3.73
C GLY A 75 -7.89 4.02 3.79
N GLN A 76 -7.69 4.69 4.93
CA GLN A 76 -6.52 5.56 5.14
C GLN A 76 -5.19 4.79 5.02
N ASN A 77 -5.09 3.59 5.63
CA ASN A 77 -3.88 2.76 5.53
C ASN A 77 -3.61 2.34 4.08
N ILE A 78 -4.66 1.94 3.35
CA ILE A 78 -4.57 1.54 1.94
C ILE A 78 -4.11 2.73 1.09
N ARG A 79 -4.75 3.89 1.23
CA ARG A 79 -4.36 5.13 0.56
C ARG A 79 -2.91 5.49 0.84
N TYR A 80 -2.48 5.39 2.10
CA TYR A 80 -1.12 5.75 2.50
C TYR A 80 -0.06 4.84 1.91
N LEU A 81 -0.33 3.53 1.82
CA LEU A 81 0.57 2.57 1.16
C LEU A 81 0.64 2.82 -0.34
N LEU A 82 -0.50 3.04 -1.00
CA LEU A 82 -0.55 3.32 -2.44
C LEU A 82 0.16 4.63 -2.79
N GLY A 83 0.02 5.66 -1.95
CA GLY A 83 0.66 6.97 -2.14
C GLY A 83 2.19 6.94 -2.20
N GLN A 84 2.82 5.85 -1.73
CA GLN A 84 4.26 5.66 -1.81
C GLN A 84 4.72 5.08 -3.16
N LEU A 85 3.82 4.56 -4.00
CA LEU A 85 4.19 4.03 -5.31
C LEU A 85 4.81 5.12 -6.18
N LYS A 86 5.87 4.77 -6.92
CA LYS A 86 6.59 5.71 -7.79
C LYS A 86 5.65 6.42 -8.77
N THR A 87 4.74 5.67 -9.39
CA THR A 87 3.80 6.22 -10.36
C THR A 87 2.93 7.32 -9.78
N ILE A 88 2.55 7.25 -8.51
CA ILE A 88 1.70 8.26 -7.86
C ILE A 88 2.41 9.62 -7.71
N HIS A 89 3.74 9.62 -7.66
CA HIS A 89 4.54 10.85 -7.58
C HIS A 89 4.80 11.48 -8.96
N LEU A 90 4.36 10.86 -10.06
CA LEU A 90 4.54 11.37 -11.42
C LEU A 90 3.27 12.08 -11.90
N SER A 91 3.30 13.42 -11.96
CA SER A 91 2.13 14.26 -12.30
C SER A 91 1.45 13.93 -13.63
N ASP A 92 2.25 13.47 -14.61
CA ASP A 92 1.82 13.30 -16.00
C ASP A 92 1.42 11.85 -16.31
N VAL A 93 1.56 10.93 -15.35
CA VAL A 93 1.26 9.51 -15.55
C VAL A 93 -0.13 9.20 -14.99
N LYS A 94 -1.05 8.74 -15.85
CA LYS A 94 -2.45 8.44 -15.47
C LYS A 94 -2.76 6.96 -15.28
N ALA A 95 -1.83 6.10 -15.63
CA ALA A 95 -1.99 4.65 -15.56
C ALA A 95 -0.74 4.00 -14.98
N ILE A 96 -0.93 2.87 -14.31
CA ILE A 96 0.15 2.03 -13.77
C ILE A 96 0.13 0.67 -14.47
N THR A 97 1.30 0.20 -14.88
CA THR A 97 1.54 -1.18 -15.34
C THR A 97 1.69 -2.12 -14.15
N LEU A 98 1.66 -3.43 -14.38
CA LEU A 98 1.93 -4.38 -13.29
C LEU A 98 3.34 -4.17 -12.69
N GLN A 99 4.35 -4.00 -13.54
CA GLN A 99 5.76 -3.93 -13.15
C GLN A 99 6.11 -2.63 -12.41
N GLU A 100 5.47 -1.51 -12.73
CA GLU A 100 5.72 -0.24 -12.03
C GLU A 100 5.33 -0.29 -10.55
N GLY A 101 4.37 -1.14 -10.19
CA GLY A 101 3.94 -1.32 -8.81
C GLY A 101 4.99 -1.89 -7.87
N PHE A 102 6.12 -2.41 -8.37
CA PHE A 102 7.22 -2.88 -7.53
C PHE A 102 8.06 -1.75 -6.92
N PHE A 103 7.91 -0.52 -7.43
CA PHE A 103 8.80 0.60 -7.07
C PHE A 103 8.11 1.62 -6.18
N ARG A 104 8.79 1.97 -5.08
CA ARG A 104 8.51 3.18 -4.28
C ARG A 104 9.10 4.40 -5.01
N TYR A 105 8.59 5.59 -4.68
CA TYR A 105 8.97 6.86 -5.31
C TYR A 105 10.48 7.16 -5.30
N ASP A 106 11.24 6.63 -4.36
CA ASP A 106 12.71 6.74 -4.30
C ASP A 106 13.44 5.65 -5.11
N ASN A 107 12.74 4.97 -6.01
CA ASN A 107 13.19 3.81 -6.80
C ASN A 107 13.53 2.56 -5.98
N HIS A 108 13.21 2.53 -4.69
CA HIS A 108 13.35 1.32 -3.90
C HIS A 108 12.35 0.24 -4.34
N VAL A 109 12.84 -0.98 -4.53
CA VAL A 109 11.99 -2.15 -4.82
C VAL A 109 11.45 -2.70 -3.50
N TRP A 110 10.17 -2.46 -3.20
CA TRP A 110 9.58 -2.82 -1.90
C TRP A 110 9.18 -4.29 -1.79
N THR A 111 8.99 -4.96 -2.92
CA THR A 111 8.81 -6.41 -3.05
C THR A 111 9.33 -6.88 -4.40
N LYS A 112 9.64 -8.18 -4.51
CA LYS A 112 9.90 -8.87 -5.79
C LYS A 112 8.89 -10.00 -6.04
N ASP A 113 7.91 -10.16 -5.15
CA ASP A 113 6.93 -11.23 -5.20
C ASP A 113 5.58 -10.68 -5.67
N PHE A 114 5.07 -11.26 -6.75
CA PHE A 114 3.80 -10.90 -7.35
C PHE A 114 2.62 -11.11 -6.38
N ASN A 115 2.73 -12.01 -5.40
CA ASN A 115 1.68 -12.22 -4.41
C ASN A 115 1.43 -10.97 -3.58
N PHE A 116 2.49 -10.34 -3.05
CA PHE A 116 2.33 -9.10 -2.29
C PHE A 116 1.93 -7.93 -3.19
N LEU A 117 2.46 -7.86 -4.41
CA LEU A 117 2.03 -6.86 -5.39
C LEU A 117 0.52 -6.98 -5.69
N PHE A 118 0.02 -8.19 -5.94
CA PHE A 118 -1.39 -8.43 -6.22
C PHE A 118 -2.28 -8.19 -4.99
N GLN A 119 -1.80 -8.40 -3.78
CA GLN A 119 -2.51 -7.98 -2.58
C GLN A 119 -2.68 -6.46 -2.52
N LEU A 120 -1.63 -5.68 -2.80
CA LEU A 120 -1.71 -4.21 -2.86
C LEU A 120 -2.68 -3.76 -3.95
N TYR A 121 -2.60 -4.35 -5.15
CA TYR A 121 -3.50 -4.01 -6.25
C TYR A 121 -4.94 -4.45 -5.99
N ALA A 122 -5.19 -5.59 -5.37
CA ALA A 122 -6.54 -6.00 -4.98
C ALA A 122 -7.18 -4.98 -4.02
N LEU A 123 -6.41 -4.46 -3.05
CA LEU A 123 -6.86 -3.36 -2.18
C LEU A 123 -7.15 -2.08 -2.97
N ALA A 124 -6.28 -1.72 -3.93
CA ALA A 124 -6.46 -0.54 -4.76
C ALA A 124 -7.73 -0.62 -5.63
N LEU A 125 -8.01 -1.79 -6.20
CA LEU A 125 -9.21 -2.05 -6.99
C LEU A 125 -10.47 -2.07 -6.11
N GLY A 126 -10.42 -2.78 -4.98
CA GLY A 126 -11.55 -2.90 -4.05
C GLY A 126 -11.96 -1.56 -3.43
N CYS A 127 -10.99 -0.68 -3.16
CA CYS A 127 -11.26 0.68 -2.68
C CYS A 127 -11.51 1.71 -3.80
N VAL A 128 -11.41 1.29 -5.06
CA VAL A 128 -11.58 2.15 -6.25
C VAL A 128 -10.58 3.32 -6.26
N TYR A 129 -9.34 3.06 -5.81
CA TYR A 129 -8.20 3.94 -6.12
C TYR A 129 -7.72 3.69 -7.54
N PHE A 130 -7.79 2.43 -7.98
CA PHE A 130 -7.44 1.97 -9.32
C PHE A 130 -8.69 1.44 -10.03
N ARG A 131 -8.73 1.57 -11.37
CA ARG A 131 -9.72 0.89 -12.21
C ARG A 131 -9.28 -0.53 -12.53
N GLY A 132 -10.19 -1.40 -12.96
CA GLY A 132 -9.83 -2.74 -13.41
C GLY A 132 -8.69 -2.70 -14.43
N PHE A 133 -7.73 -3.61 -14.28
CA PHE A 133 -6.65 -3.71 -15.26
C PHE A 133 -7.23 -4.11 -16.63
N SER A 134 -6.68 -3.53 -17.69
CA SER A 134 -7.05 -3.86 -19.06
C SER A 134 -5.82 -3.81 -19.96
N GLN A 135 -5.92 -4.43 -21.13
CA GLN A 135 -4.83 -4.44 -22.10
C GLN A 135 -4.94 -3.22 -23.02
N THR A 136 -3.85 -2.47 -23.16
CA THR A 136 -3.75 -1.39 -24.15
C THR A 136 -3.54 -1.96 -25.55
N LYS A 137 -3.69 -1.12 -26.59
CA LYS A 137 -3.44 -1.54 -27.99
C LYS A 137 -2.04 -2.11 -28.22
N ASP A 138 -1.07 -1.65 -27.44
CA ASP A 138 0.33 -2.09 -27.53
C ASP A 138 0.62 -3.36 -26.71
N GLY A 139 -0.42 -3.99 -26.14
CA GLY A 139 -0.32 -5.25 -25.40
C GLY A 139 0.02 -5.10 -23.91
N ASN A 140 0.25 -3.89 -23.42
CA ASN A 140 0.57 -3.64 -22.01
C ASN A 140 -0.68 -3.77 -21.14
N ILE A 141 -0.55 -4.43 -19.99
CA ILE A 141 -1.62 -4.51 -18.99
C ILE A 141 -1.47 -3.32 -18.04
N THR A 142 -2.46 -2.44 -18.02
CA THR A 142 -2.44 -1.22 -17.21
C THR A 142 -3.75 -0.99 -16.48
N SER A 143 -3.69 -0.20 -15.42
CA SER A 143 -4.84 0.27 -14.65
C SER A 143 -4.81 1.79 -14.56
N LEU A 144 -5.96 2.44 -14.74
CA LEU A 144 -6.10 3.88 -14.51
C LEU A 144 -6.11 4.21 -13.02
N ILE A 145 -5.41 5.27 -12.65
CA ILE A 145 -5.29 5.76 -11.28
C ILE A 145 -6.28 6.89 -11.04
N ASP A 146 -7.04 6.83 -9.95
CA ASP A 146 -7.90 7.91 -9.48
C ASP A 146 -7.11 8.89 -8.58
N TYR A 147 -6.49 9.89 -9.21
CA TYR A 147 -5.70 10.92 -8.51
C TYR A 147 -6.52 11.86 -7.62
N ASN A 148 -7.85 11.86 -7.72
CA ASN A 148 -8.68 12.61 -6.77
C ASN A 148 -8.68 11.94 -5.37
N ARG A 149 -8.29 10.66 -5.32
CA ARG A 149 -8.33 9.84 -4.09
C ARG A 149 -6.96 9.31 -3.70
N CYS A 150 -6.07 9.09 -4.67
CA CYS A 150 -4.71 8.61 -4.45
C CYS A 150 -3.72 9.75 -4.62
N THR A 151 -3.16 10.21 -3.49
CA THR A 151 -2.20 11.33 -3.44
C THR A 151 -0.83 10.84 -2.98
N PRO A 152 0.27 11.50 -3.37
CA PRO A 152 1.61 11.16 -2.90
C PRO A 152 1.71 11.14 -1.37
N THR A 153 2.40 10.14 -0.84
CA THR A 153 2.78 10.03 0.57
C THR A 153 4.25 9.65 0.70
N LEU A 154 4.86 10.00 1.83
CA LEU A 154 6.27 9.71 2.11
C LEU A 154 6.44 8.52 3.06
N SER A 155 7.56 7.80 2.88
CA SER A 155 8.04 6.83 3.87
C SER A 155 8.43 7.54 5.16
N LEU A 156 8.23 6.90 6.31
CA LEU A 156 8.72 7.34 7.62
C LEU A 156 10.25 7.49 7.66
N LYS A 157 10.96 6.81 6.77
CA LYS A 157 12.42 6.84 6.66
C LYS A 157 12.91 7.94 5.73
N ASP A 158 12.00 8.65 5.05
CA ASP A 158 12.35 9.76 4.18
C ASP A 158 12.85 10.95 5.02
N PRO A 159 14.01 11.55 4.72
CA PRO A 159 14.48 12.74 5.42
C PRO A 159 13.49 13.92 5.37
N ALA A 160 12.66 14.02 4.32
CA ALA A 160 11.64 15.04 4.19
C ALA A 160 10.34 14.69 4.93
N PHE A 161 10.18 13.46 5.43
CA PHE A 161 8.96 13.03 6.11
C PHE A 161 8.54 13.92 7.28
N PRO A 162 9.42 14.34 8.21
CA PRO A 162 8.99 15.18 9.33
C PRO A 162 8.37 16.51 8.88
N ALA A 163 8.99 17.17 7.90
CA ALA A 163 8.48 18.45 7.38
C ALA A 163 7.18 18.26 6.58
N TRP A 164 7.11 17.20 5.76
CA TRP A 164 5.91 16.86 5.02
C TRP A 164 4.75 16.50 5.96
N TRP A 165 5.00 15.69 6.99
CA TRP A 165 4.00 15.25 7.95
C TRP A 165 3.37 16.44 8.69
N GLU A 166 4.18 17.40 9.16
CA GLU A 166 3.64 18.59 9.82
C GLU A 166 2.68 19.40 8.94
N GLN A 167 2.88 19.39 7.62
CA GLN A 167 2.00 20.08 6.67
C GLN A 167 0.72 19.30 6.35
N HIS A 168 0.74 17.97 6.43
CA HIS A 168 -0.34 17.10 5.95
C HIS A 168 -1.05 16.32 7.07
N LYS A 169 -0.53 16.28 8.30
CA LYS A 169 -1.06 15.42 9.39
C LYS A 169 -2.54 15.63 9.67
N SER A 170 -3.06 16.85 9.51
CA SER A 170 -4.49 17.14 9.66
C SER A 170 -5.38 16.41 8.64
N GLU A 171 -4.84 16.01 7.49
CA GLU A 171 -5.56 15.19 6.49
C GLU A 171 -5.68 13.73 6.91
N TRP A 172 -4.83 13.29 7.84
CA TRP A 172 -4.68 11.89 8.25
C TRP A 172 -5.17 11.62 9.67
N GLU A 173 -5.09 12.61 10.56
CA GLU A 173 -5.50 12.51 11.97
C GLU A 173 -6.95 12.97 12.23
N ALA A 174 -7.68 13.39 11.18
CA ALA A 174 -9.06 13.83 11.26
C ALA A 174 -10.08 12.67 11.34
#